data_AF-A0A5C7XD96-F1
#
_entry.id   AF-A0A5C7XD96-F1
#
_cell.length_a   1.000
_cell.length_b   1.000
_cell.length_c   1.000
_cell.angle_alpha   90.00
_cell.angle_beta   90.00
_cell.angle_gamma   90.00
#
_symmetry.space_group_name_H-M   'P 1'
#
loop_
_entity.id
_entity.type
_entity.pdbx_description
1 polymer ?
#
loop_
_entity_poly.entity_id
_entity_poly.type
_entity_poly.pdbx_seq_one_letter_code
_entity_poly.pdbx_strand_id
1 'polypeptide(L)'
;MTTPVPTRFSDADLALIDGLVEQGVGDNRSAVIREAIHHLADTVRRARAGARIAASYREHPQTQEDDELALANAIALTEAEPW
;
A
#
# COMPACT_ATOMS: atom_id res chain seq x y z
N MET A 1 22.27 -3.68 -8.59
CA MET A 1 22.81 -5.06 -8.52
C MET A 1 21.74 -5.98 -7.94
N THR A 2 21.61 -7.20 -8.45
CA THR A 2 20.70 -8.22 -7.90
C THR A 2 21.52 -9.35 -7.28
N THR A 3 21.07 -9.87 -6.14
CA THR A 3 21.68 -11.02 -5.47
C THR A 3 20.80 -12.25 -5.67
N PRO A 4 21.33 -13.39 -6.16
CA PRO A 4 20.56 -14.63 -6.26
C PRO A 4 20.11 -15.13 -4.87
N VAL A 5 18.84 -15.53 -4.76
CA VAL A 5 18.27 -16.13 -3.55
C VAL A 5 17.68 -17.50 -3.91
N PRO A 6 18.39 -18.62 -3.62
CA PRO A 6 17.88 -19.95 -3.95
C PRO A 6 16.64 -20.27 -3.10
N THR A 7 15.54 -20.61 -3.76
CA THR A 7 14.25 -20.93 -3.14
C THR A 7 13.64 -22.14 -3.83
N ARG A 8 12.92 -22.96 -3.08
CA ARG A 8 12.16 -24.10 -3.63
C ARG A 8 10.72 -23.70 -3.86
N PHE A 9 10.18 -24.09 -5.00
CA PHE A 9 8.79 -23.92 -5.38
C PHE A 9 8.18 -25.30 -5.63
N SER A 10 6.91 -25.48 -5.27
CA SER A 10 6.17 -26.66 -5.70
C SER A 10 5.81 -26.55 -7.19
N ASP A 11 5.44 -27.67 -7.81
CA ASP A 11 4.96 -27.67 -9.20
C ASP A 11 3.72 -26.78 -9.38
N ALA A 12 2.88 -26.70 -8.34
CA ALA A 12 1.71 -25.82 -8.33
C ALA A 12 2.10 -24.33 -8.29
N ASP A 13 3.13 -23.96 -7.50
CA ASP A 13 3.63 -22.59 -7.48
C ASP A 13 4.23 -22.20 -8.82
N LEU A 14 4.98 -23.12 -9.46
CA LEU A 14 5.54 -22.88 -10.79
C LEU A 14 4.44 -22.69 -11.84
N ALA A 15 3.39 -23.53 -11.81
CA ALA A 15 2.25 -23.38 -12.72
C ALA A 15 1.54 -22.03 -12.52
N LEU A 16 1.41 -21.56 -11.28
CA LEU A 16 0.84 -20.25 -10.99
C LEU A 16 1.72 -19.12 -11.53
N ILE A 17 3.04 -19.19 -11.31
CA ILE A 17 3.98 -18.18 -11.81
C ILE A 17 3.96 -18.16 -13.35
N ASP A 18 3.94 -19.33 -13.99
CA ASP A 18 3.88 -19.45 -15.45
C ASP A 18 2.60 -18.83 -16.00
N GLY A 19 1.45 -19.10 -15.38
CA GLY A 19 0.18 -18.46 -15.77
C GLY A 19 0.23 -16.93 -15.68
N LEU A 20 0.93 -16.37 -14.69
CA LEU A 20 1.12 -14.92 -14.58
C LEU A 20 2.04 -14.36 -15.68
N VAL A 21 3.06 -15.11 -16.08
CA VAL A 21 3.90 -14.75 -17.24
C VAL A 21 3.08 -14.77 -18.52
N GLU A 22 2.27 -15.81 -18.74
CA GLU A 22 1.39 -15.93 -19.92
C GLU A 22 0.37 -14.78 -20.00
N GLN A 23 -0.09 -14.27 -18.85
CA GLN A 23 -0.98 -13.11 -18.75
C GLN A 23 -0.25 -11.77 -18.93
N GLY A 24 1.08 -11.77 -19.11
CA GLY A 24 1.87 -10.57 -19.33
C GLY A 24 2.17 -9.77 -18.06
N VAL A 25 2.02 -10.36 -16.87
CA VAL A 25 2.35 -9.70 -15.58
C VAL A 25 3.86 -9.43 -15.46
N GLY A 26 4.69 -10.25 -16.11
CA GLY A 26 6.11 -9.99 -16.26
C GLY A 26 6.75 -10.86 -17.33
N ASP A 27 7.89 -10.42 -17.87
CA ASP A 27 8.56 -11.06 -19.02
C ASP A 27 9.11 -12.47 -18.73
N ASN A 28 9.23 -12.83 -17.45
CA ASN A 28 9.69 -14.15 -17.00
C ASN A 28 9.35 -14.36 -15.51
N ARG A 29 9.54 -15.61 -15.04
CA ARG A 29 9.30 -16.00 -13.64
C ARG A 29 9.97 -15.08 -12.63
N SER A 30 11.23 -14.70 -12.86
CA SER A 30 11.98 -13.83 -11.95
C SER A 30 11.41 -12.41 -11.91
N ALA A 31 10.88 -11.90 -13.02
CA ALA A 31 10.19 -10.61 -13.07
C ALA A 31 8.89 -10.67 -12.25
N VAL A 32 8.07 -11.70 -12.45
CA VAL A 32 6.84 -11.94 -11.68
C VAL A 32 7.13 -12.07 -10.19
N ILE A 33 8.15 -12.84 -9.79
CA ILE A 33 8.52 -13.02 -8.38
C ILE A 33 8.94 -11.68 -7.75
N ARG A 34 9.72 -10.86 -8.45
CA ARG A 34 10.11 -9.52 -7.94
C ARG A 34 8.90 -8.61 -7.78
N GLU A 35 8.01 -8.58 -8.76
CA GLU A 35 6.79 -7.78 -8.69
C GLU A 35 5.90 -8.23 -7.53
N ALA A 36 5.73 -9.54 -7.34
CA ALA A 36 4.98 -10.11 -6.23
C ALA A 36 5.55 -9.70 -4.87
N ILE A 37 6.88 -9.64 -4.71
CA ILE A 37 7.52 -9.17 -3.48
C ILE A 37 7.20 -7.69 -3.22
N HIS A 38 7.25 -6.84 -4.25
CA HIS A 38 6.91 -5.42 -4.12
C HIS A 38 5.43 -5.23 -3.76
N HIS A 39 4.53 -5.98 -4.39
CA HIS A 39 3.11 -5.96 -4.09
C HIS A 39 2.80 -6.43 -2.66
N LEU A 40 3.45 -7.51 -2.20
CA LEU A 40 3.33 -7.98 -0.82
C LEU A 40 3.83 -6.93 0.18
N ALA A 41 4.98 -6.32 -0.10
CA ALA A 41 5.56 -5.29 0.77
C ALA A 41 4.64 -4.06 0.88
N ASP A 42 4.04 -3.61 -0.24
CA ASP A 42 3.07 -2.52 -0.22
C ASP A 42 1.81 -2.89 0.57
N THR A 43 1.27 -4.08 0.36
CA THR A 43 0.09 -4.57 1.08
C THR A 43 0.32 -4.57 2.60
N VAL A 44 1.46 -5.11 3.05
CA VAL A 44 1.84 -5.12 4.48
C VAL A 44 2.03 -3.71 5.02
N ARG A 45 2.67 -2.82 4.24
CA ARG A 45 2.87 -1.42 4.63
C ARG A 45 1.54 -0.70 4.81
N ARG A 46 0.60 -0.83 3.87
CA ARG A 46 -0.73 -0.23 3.95
C ARG A 46 -1.52 -0.76 5.13
N ALA A 47 -1.49 -2.07 5.36
CA ALA A 47 -2.15 -2.68 6.51
C ALA A 47 -1.62 -2.11 7.85
N ARG A 48 -0.29 -1.98 7.99
CA ARG A 48 0.33 -1.36 9.17
C ARG A 48 -0.03 0.11 9.32
N ALA A 49 -0.04 0.88 8.23
CA ALA A 49 -0.44 2.28 8.25
C ALA A 49 -1.89 2.44 8.70
N GLY A 50 -2.82 1.66 8.12
CA GLY A 50 -4.22 1.65 8.52
C GLY A 50 -4.41 1.27 9.99
N ALA A 51 -3.71 0.25 10.47
CA ALA A 51 -3.75 -0.15 11.87
C ALA A 51 -3.28 0.98 12.81
N ARG A 52 -2.22 1.71 12.43
CA ARG A 52 -1.72 2.86 13.19
C ARG A 52 -2.71 4.02 13.19
N ILE A 53 -3.33 4.34 12.05
CA ILE A 53 -4.35 5.38 11.96
C ILE A 53 -5.53 5.04 12.88
N ALA A 54 -6.04 3.81 12.79
CA ALA A 54 -7.15 3.36 13.62
C ALA A 54 -6.80 3.32 15.11
N ALA A 55 -5.56 2.99 15.48
CA ALA A 55 -5.09 3.07 16.86
C ALA A 55 -5.03 4.52 17.35
N SER A 56 -4.53 5.44 16.51
CA SER A 56 -4.45 6.86 16.84
C SER A 56 -5.83 7.45 17.19
N TYR A 57 -6.87 7.16 16.42
CA TYR A 57 -8.23 7.63 16.72
C TYR A 57 -8.81 7.05 18.03
N ARG A 58 -8.34 5.86 18.47
CA ARG A 58 -8.76 5.28 19.75
C ARG A 58 -8.00 5.88 20.93
N GLU A 59 -6.70 6.12 20.77
CA GLU A 59 -5.83 6.67 21.81
C GLU A 59 -6.04 8.17 21.99
N HIS A 60 -6.28 8.87 20.89
CA HIS A 60 -6.50 10.32 20.84
C HIS A 60 -7.81 10.56 20.07
N PRO A 61 -8.97 10.38 20.73
CA PRO A 61 -10.25 10.72 20.11
C PRO A 61 -10.25 12.19 19.70
N GLN A 62 -10.75 12.46 18.49
CA GLN A 62 -10.94 13.81 17.99
C GLN A 62 -11.88 14.58 18.91
N THR A 63 -11.50 15.81 19.24
CA THR A 63 -12.27 16.69 20.11
C THR A 63 -13.16 17.62 19.28
N GLN A 64 -14.16 18.21 19.94
CA GLN A 64 -14.98 19.25 19.31
C GLN A 64 -14.14 20.46 18.86
N GLU A 65 -13.08 20.80 19.60
CA GLU A 65 -12.18 21.90 19.24
C GLU A 65 -11.40 21.60 17.94
N ASP A 66 -10.99 20.34 17.75
CA ASP A 66 -10.37 19.89 16.49
C ASP A 66 -11.33 20.06 15.29
N ASP A 67 -12.62 19.75 15.49
CA ASP A 67 -13.65 19.92 14.47
C ASP A 67 -13.89 21.39 14.12
N GLU A 68 -14.00 22.24 15.16
CA GLU A 68 -14.21 23.68 15.00
C GLU A 68 -13.02 24.33 14.27
N LEU A 69 -11.79 23.94 14.63
CA LEU A 69 -10.57 24.40 13.96
C LEU A 69 -10.50 23.92 12.50
N ALA A 70 -10.84 22.66 12.23
CA ALA A 70 -10.85 22.11 10.88
C ALA A 70 -11.85 22.84 9.97
N LEU A 71 -13.05 23.14 10.48
CA LEU A 71 -14.08 23.88 9.76
C LEU A 71 -13.63 25.33 9.47
N ALA A 72 -13.08 26.03 10.46
CA ALA A 72 -12.58 27.39 10.28
C ALA A 72 -11.48 27.45 9.20
N ASN A 73 -10.56 26.48 9.21
CA ASN A 73 -9.51 26.39 8.20
C ASN A 73 -10.06 26.09 6.80
N ALA A 74 -11.07 25.22 6.67
CA ALA A 74 -11.70 24.93 5.39
C ALA A 74 -12.40 26.16 4.79
N ILE A 75 -13.06 26.96 5.63
CA ILE A 75 -13.67 28.25 5.23
C ILE A 75 -12.58 29.22 4.77
N ALA A 76 -11.54 29.42 5.57
CA ALA A 76 -10.45 30.32 5.22
C ALA A 76 -9.74 29.93 3.92
N LEU A 77 -9.54 28.63 3.68
CA LEU A 77 -8.96 28.13 2.41
C LEU A 77 -9.87 28.48 1.21
N THR A 78 -11.17 28.30 1.38
CA THR A 78 -12.20 28.60 0.37
C THR A 78 -12.25 30.10 0.04
N GLU A 79 -12.13 30.97 1.06
CA GLU A 79 -12.12 32.43 0.92
C GLU A 79 -10.82 32.98 0.32
N ALA A 80 -9.71 32.26 0.45
CA ALA A 80 -8.40 32.69 -0.03
C ALA A 80 -8.17 32.41 -1.53
N GLU A 81 -8.95 31.54 -2.15
CA GLU A 81 -8.85 31.25 -3.59
C GLU A 81 -9.45 32.41 -4.42
N PRO A 82 -8.85 32.82 -5.55
CA PRO A 82 -9.26 33.98 -6.36
C PRO A 82 -10.22 33.61 -7.50
N TRP A 83 -11.03 32.58 -7.28
CA TRP A 83 -12.15 32.20 -8.15
C TRP A 83 -13.29 33.22 -8.18
#